data_AF-A0A1F3FQU5-F1
#
_entry.id   AF-A0A1F3FQU5-F1
#
_cell.length_a   1.000
_cell.length_b   1.000
_cell.length_c   1.000
_cell.angle_alpha   90.00
_cell.angle_beta   90.00
_cell.angle_gamma   90.00
#
_symmetry.space_group_name_H-M   'P 1'
#
loop_
_entity.id
_entity.type
_entity.pdbx_description
1 polymer ?
#
loop_
_entity_poly.entity_id
_entity_poly.type
_entity_poly.pdbx_seq_one_letter_code
_entity_poly.pdbx_strand_id
1 'polypeptide(L)'
;MKNKNSIDSLIEYIKNVLSEIPNFKLVQTDPNASKLFNSIVAKYSDIQSFKTLYKMYYIPAANRAIIDTRKELKTSIYKKYIIITDDELKENYYETIRLGYVGLFHKIENFVKEMLVQANLILNIHKEEKDSIENYYKNNYKFTFNNWKEDPIIEKINWISNCEKHYDGFPLKEPNLLNLPKYEKIKKVHEDFYKDIDYVAEIFYKNKLLEIFMLSSFKMIKDYISENTPTDEIKQKSLIFELTVKDYIKSKRI
;
A
#
# COMPACT_ATOMS: atom_id res chain seq x y z
N MET A 1 22.57 16.10 -21.28
CA MET A 1 21.17 15.60 -21.29
C MET A 1 20.41 16.37 -20.22
N LYS A 2 19.29 17.05 -20.56
CA LYS A 2 18.47 17.74 -19.54
C LYS A 2 17.91 16.68 -18.59
N ASN A 3 18.12 16.83 -17.28
CA ASN A 3 17.43 16.02 -16.27
C ASN A 3 15.92 16.19 -16.49
N LYS A 4 15.26 15.19 -17.06
CA LYS A 4 13.79 15.16 -17.09
C LYS A 4 13.33 15.06 -15.64
N ASN A 5 12.48 15.99 -15.22
CA ASN A 5 11.87 15.97 -13.91
C ASN A 5 11.08 14.65 -13.75
N SER A 6 11.29 13.95 -12.64
CA SER A 6 10.64 12.65 -12.38
C SER A 6 9.13 12.78 -12.21
N ILE A 7 8.67 13.90 -11.65
CA ILE A 7 7.24 14.23 -11.55
C ILE A 7 6.68 14.48 -12.95
N ASP A 8 7.36 15.27 -13.79
CA ASP A 8 6.91 15.51 -15.16
C ASP A 8 6.84 14.19 -15.96
N SER A 9 7.80 13.29 -15.74
CA SER A 9 7.81 11.97 -16.38
C SER A 9 6.67 11.08 -15.89
N LEU A 10 6.34 11.11 -14.59
CA LEU A 10 5.18 10.43 -14.02
C LEU A 10 3.86 11.01 -14.55
N ILE A 11 3.75 12.34 -14.60
CA ILE A 11 2.58 13.03 -15.15
C ILE A 11 2.42 12.75 -16.64
N GLU A 12 3.50 12.77 -17.43
CA GLU A 12 3.47 12.40 -18.86
C GLU A 12 3.01 10.96 -19.04
N TYR A 13 3.56 10.01 -18.26
CA TYR A 13 3.16 8.61 -18.31
C TYR A 13 1.68 8.44 -17.96
N ILE A 14 1.25 8.99 -16.83
CA ILE A 14 -0.14 8.94 -16.38
C ILE A 14 -1.07 9.60 -17.40
N LYS A 15 -0.71 10.78 -17.91
CA LYS A 15 -1.50 11.49 -18.94
C LYS A 15 -1.62 10.66 -20.21
N ASN A 16 -0.54 10.08 -20.71
CA ASN A 16 -0.56 9.30 -21.95
C ASN A 16 -1.47 8.08 -21.80
N VAL A 17 -1.27 7.28 -20.74
CA VAL A 17 -2.10 6.10 -20.46
C VAL A 17 -3.57 6.47 -20.26
N LEU A 18 -3.86 7.57 -19.58
CA LEU A 18 -5.24 7.98 -19.31
C LEU A 18 -5.90 8.73 -20.46
N SER A 19 -5.13 9.34 -21.37
CA SER A 19 -5.67 9.99 -22.57
C SER A 19 -6.29 9.00 -23.55
N GLU A 20 -5.93 7.72 -23.44
CA GLU A 20 -6.56 6.61 -24.16
C GLU A 20 -7.96 6.29 -23.63
N ILE A 21 -8.32 6.80 -22.44
CA ILE A 21 -9.65 6.63 -21.86
C ILE A 21 -10.63 7.59 -22.56
N PRO A 22 -11.74 7.08 -23.11
CA PRO A 22 -12.80 7.92 -23.65
C PRO A 22 -13.24 8.98 -22.64
N ASN A 23 -13.36 10.23 -23.08
CA ASN A 23 -13.74 11.37 -22.24
C ASN A 23 -12.74 11.75 -21.13
N PHE A 24 -11.44 11.48 -21.26
CA PHE A 24 -10.41 11.92 -20.29
C PHE A 24 -10.50 13.40 -19.90
N LYS A 25 -10.96 14.29 -20.79
CA LYS A 25 -11.21 15.71 -20.48
C LYS A 25 -12.10 15.89 -19.25
N LEU A 26 -13.07 14.98 -19.02
CA LEU A 26 -13.94 14.98 -17.84
C LEU A 26 -13.16 14.80 -16.54
N VAL A 27 -12.06 14.07 -16.55
CA VAL A 27 -11.17 13.90 -15.38
C VAL A 27 -10.54 15.24 -14.96
N GLN A 28 -10.44 16.20 -15.88
CA GLN A 28 -9.90 17.53 -15.60
C GLN A 28 -10.99 18.58 -15.36
N THR A 29 -12.17 18.42 -15.96
CA THR A 29 -13.26 19.42 -15.87
C THR A 29 -14.30 19.12 -14.80
N ASP A 30 -14.49 17.86 -14.40
CA ASP A 30 -15.37 17.49 -13.30
C ASP A 30 -14.62 17.62 -11.96
N PRO A 31 -15.14 18.38 -10.97
CA PRO A 31 -14.47 18.59 -9.70
C PRO A 31 -14.20 17.30 -8.90
N ASN A 32 -15.11 16.32 -8.95
CA ASN A 32 -14.97 15.08 -8.20
C ASN A 32 -13.98 14.13 -8.90
N ALA A 33 -14.04 14.04 -10.22
CA ALA A 33 -13.08 13.25 -11.01
C ALA A 33 -11.66 13.83 -10.88
N SER A 34 -11.51 15.15 -10.92
CA SER A 34 -10.23 15.84 -10.71
C SER A 34 -9.69 15.59 -9.30
N LYS A 35 -10.55 15.67 -8.28
CA LYS A 35 -10.17 15.37 -6.89
C LYS A 35 -9.70 13.93 -6.70
N LEU A 36 -10.39 12.95 -7.29
CA LEU A 36 -9.94 11.56 -7.27
C LEU A 36 -8.60 11.40 -7.97
N PHE A 37 -8.46 11.94 -9.17
CA PHE A 37 -7.23 11.85 -9.94
C PHE A 37 -6.03 12.40 -9.16
N ASN A 38 -6.18 13.61 -8.59
CA ASN A 38 -5.14 14.23 -7.78
C ASN A 38 -4.83 13.42 -6.53
N SER A 39 -5.84 12.77 -5.92
CA SER A 39 -5.64 11.90 -4.75
C SER A 39 -4.84 10.64 -5.11
N ILE A 40 -5.10 10.03 -6.27
CA ILE A 40 -4.31 8.90 -6.79
C ILE A 40 -2.86 9.36 -7.03
N VAL A 41 -2.67 10.45 -7.78
CA VAL A 41 -1.33 10.99 -8.08
C VAL A 41 -0.55 11.32 -6.81
N ALA A 42 -1.21 11.92 -5.81
CA ALA A 42 -0.59 12.24 -4.54
C ALA A 42 -0.11 10.98 -3.80
N LYS A 43 -0.90 9.89 -3.80
CA LYS A 43 -0.49 8.64 -3.16
C LYS A 43 0.64 7.91 -3.87
N TYR A 44 0.62 7.89 -5.20
CA TYR A 44 1.74 7.36 -5.97
C TYR A 44 3.01 8.19 -5.75
N SER A 45 2.89 9.51 -5.68
CA SER A 45 4.02 10.39 -5.39
C SER A 45 4.57 10.19 -3.97
N ASP A 46 3.70 9.98 -2.99
CA ASP A 46 4.05 9.73 -1.60
C ASP A 46 4.85 8.43 -1.43
N ILE A 47 4.40 7.31 -2.03
CA ILE A 47 5.14 6.05 -1.96
C ILE A 47 6.49 6.12 -2.70
N GLN A 48 6.57 6.84 -3.83
CA GLN A 48 7.84 7.04 -4.54
C GLN A 48 8.81 7.93 -3.75
N SER A 49 8.29 8.96 -3.07
CA SER A 49 9.08 9.79 -2.17
C SER A 49 9.59 8.98 -0.99
N PHE A 50 8.75 8.14 -0.40
CA PHE A 50 9.11 7.21 0.67
C PHE A 50 10.22 6.24 0.23
N LYS A 51 10.09 5.61 -0.94
CA LYS A 51 11.13 4.75 -1.54
C LYS A 51 12.45 5.51 -1.67
N THR A 52 12.40 6.73 -2.20
CA THR A 52 13.58 7.57 -2.40
C THR A 52 14.25 7.92 -1.07
N LEU A 53 13.48 8.29 -0.05
CA LEU A 53 13.98 8.59 1.29
C LEU A 53 14.79 7.44 1.88
N TYR A 54 14.25 6.22 1.82
CA TYR A 54 14.96 5.06 2.34
C TYR A 54 16.17 4.69 1.51
N LYS A 55 16.02 4.68 0.18
CA LYS A 55 17.08 4.25 -0.73
C LYS A 55 18.28 5.18 -0.77
N MET A 56 18.03 6.49 -0.74
CA MET A 56 19.06 7.50 -0.95
C MET A 56 19.57 8.12 0.36
N TYR A 57 18.78 8.09 1.44
CA TYR A 57 19.11 8.81 2.66
C TYR A 57 19.20 7.91 3.89
N TYR A 58 18.11 7.25 4.31
CA TYR A 58 18.10 6.56 5.61
C TYR A 58 19.04 5.35 5.67
N ILE A 59 18.94 4.41 4.72
CA ILE A 59 19.79 3.21 4.73
C ILE A 59 21.27 3.57 4.49
N PRO A 60 21.63 4.44 3.54
CA PRO A 60 23.00 4.92 3.41
C PRO A 60 23.54 5.61 4.67
N ALA A 61 22.74 6.41 5.36
CA ALA A 61 23.14 7.05 6.61
C ALA A 61 23.40 6.03 7.73
N ALA A 62 22.53 5.04 7.90
CA ALA A 62 22.74 3.95 8.87
C ALA A 62 24.01 3.16 8.58
N ASN A 63 24.28 2.85 7.31
CA ASN A 63 25.53 2.20 6.89
C ASN A 63 26.77 3.05 7.17
N ARG A 64 26.69 4.36 6.95
CA ARG A 64 27.79 5.28 7.26
C ARG A 64 28.08 5.32 8.76
N ALA A 65 27.04 5.40 9.59
CA ALA A 65 27.18 5.37 11.04
C ALA A 65 27.91 4.10 11.52
N ILE A 66 27.61 2.93 10.93
CA ILE A 66 28.34 1.68 11.24
C ILE A 66 29.84 1.81 10.94
N ILE A 67 30.19 2.39 9.79
CA ILE A 67 31.59 2.54 9.36
C ILE A 67 32.33 3.51 10.28
N ASP A 68 31.70 4.62 10.63
CA ASP A 68 32.26 5.66 11.48
C ASP A 68 32.50 5.12 12.90
N THR A 69 31.49 4.49 13.52
CA THR A 69 31.63 3.84 14.83
C THR A 69 32.71 2.76 14.82
N ARG A 70 32.77 1.93 13.77
CA ARG A 70 33.82 0.91 13.64
C ARG A 70 35.22 1.54 13.59
N LYS A 71 35.38 2.66 12.90
CA LYS A 71 36.65 3.38 12.83
C LYS A 71 37.05 3.91 14.21
N GLU A 72 36.11 4.54 14.91
CA GLU A 72 36.33 5.08 16.26
C GLU A 72 36.75 3.99 17.25
N LEU A 73 36.04 2.86 17.25
CA LEU A 73 36.38 1.70 18.09
C LEU A 73 37.79 1.17 17.82
N LYS A 74 38.19 1.07 16.55
CA LYS A 74 39.54 0.63 16.17
C LYS A 74 40.63 1.61 16.60
N THR A 75 40.34 2.90 16.61
CA THR A 75 41.27 3.97 17.00
C THR A 75 41.26 4.28 18.49
N SER A 76 40.29 3.75 19.25
CA SER A 76 40.15 4.01 20.68
C SER A 76 41.36 3.53 21.48
N ILE A 77 41.83 4.36 22.40
CA ILE A 77 42.85 3.98 23.40
C ILE A 77 42.35 2.86 24.33
N TYR A 78 41.03 2.71 24.44
CA TYR A 78 40.36 1.69 25.25
C TYR A 78 39.95 0.46 24.44
N LYS A 79 40.35 0.32 23.15
CA LYS A 79 39.92 -0.79 22.28
C LYS A 79 40.14 -2.19 22.86
N LYS A 80 41.13 -2.36 23.75
CA LYS A 80 41.40 -3.63 24.44
C LYS A 80 40.34 -4.02 25.47
N TYR A 81 39.52 -3.08 25.92
CA TYR A 81 38.43 -3.28 26.89
C TYR A 81 37.05 -3.29 26.22
N ILE A 82 36.96 -2.91 24.95
CA ILE A 82 35.69 -2.81 24.23
C ILE A 82 35.55 -4.05 23.36
N ILE A 83 34.56 -4.88 23.68
CA ILE A 83 34.19 -6.06 22.92
C ILE A 83 32.79 -5.81 22.38
N ILE A 84 32.72 -5.31 21.15
CA ILE A 84 31.45 -5.11 20.41
C ILE A 84 31.55 -5.92 19.14
N THR A 85 30.56 -6.76 18.90
CA THR A 85 30.43 -7.59 17.71
C THR A 85 30.00 -6.75 16.50
N ASP A 86 30.31 -7.22 15.28
CA ASP A 86 29.81 -6.56 14.06
C ASP A 86 28.28 -6.57 13.97
N ASP A 87 27.62 -7.53 14.62
CA ASP A 87 26.15 -7.61 14.68
C ASP A 87 25.56 -6.53 15.57
N GLU A 88 26.15 -6.27 16.74
CA GLU A 88 25.75 -5.16 17.62
C GLU A 88 25.94 -3.81 16.95
N LEU A 89 27.00 -3.64 16.15
CA LEU A 89 27.19 -2.42 15.35
C LEU A 89 26.10 -2.23 14.30
N LYS A 90 25.55 -3.32 13.76
CA LYS A 90 24.51 -3.28 12.71
C LYS A 90 23.10 -3.08 13.24
N GLU A 91 22.88 -3.02 14.56
CA GLU A 91 21.54 -2.95 15.12
C GLU A 91 20.75 -1.74 14.58
N ASN A 92 21.36 -0.56 14.53
CA ASN A 92 20.73 0.65 13.98
C ASN A 92 20.36 0.51 12.49
N TYR A 93 21.12 -0.28 11.72
CA TYR A 93 20.79 -0.57 10.33
C TYR A 93 19.55 -1.45 10.21
N TYR A 94 19.47 -2.52 11.02
CA TYR A 94 18.30 -3.39 11.04
C TYR A 94 17.07 -2.65 11.58
N GLU A 95 17.23 -1.83 12.62
CA GLU A 95 16.17 -0.96 13.16
C GLU A 95 15.65 0.01 12.10
N THR A 96 16.55 0.67 11.36
CA THR A 96 16.17 1.56 10.25
C THR A 96 15.25 0.84 9.26
N ILE A 97 15.57 -0.42 8.92
CA ILE A 97 14.75 -1.24 8.01
C ILE A 97 13.40 -1.62 8.65
N ARG A 98 13.37 -2.03 9.92
CA ARG A 98 12.12 -2.38 10.61
C ARG A 98 11.17 -1.18 10.75
N LEU A 99 11.70 -0.01 11.10
CA LEU A 99 10.95 1.25 11.07
C LEU A 99 10.48 1.60 9.65
N GLY A 100 11.25 1.23 8.63
CA GLY A 100 10.84 1.26 7.23
C GLY A 100 9.58 0.44 6.96
N TYR A 101 9.50 -0.79 7.47
CA TYR A 101 8.29 -1.61 7.34
C TYR A 101 7.09 -0.99 8.07
N VAL A 102 7.29 -0.36 9.22
CA VAL A 102 6.22 0.39 9.92
C VAL A 102 5.71 1.56 9.06
N GLY A 103 6.63 2.36 8.51
CA GLY A 103 6.28 3.47 7.62
C GLY A 103 5.55 2.99 6.36
N LEU A 104 6.05 1.92 5.73
CA LEU A 104 5.46 1.33 4.53
C LEU A 104 4.03 0.84 4.79
N PHE A 105 3.80 0.17 5.92
CA PHE A 105 2.46 -0.30 6.27
C PHE A 105 1.47 0.86 6.48
N HIS A 106 1.88 1.95 7.14
CA HIS A 106 1.02 3.14 7.24
C HIS A 106 0.68 3.75 5.86
N LYS A 107 1.61 3.72 4.90
CA LYS A 107 1.32 4.16 3.52
C LYS A 107 0.28 3.27 2.85
N ILE A 108 0.35 1.95 3.06
CA ILE A 108 -0.64 0.98 2.57
C ILE A 108 -2.03 1.27 3.18
N GLU A 109 -2.11 1.38 4.51
CA GLU A 109 -3.39 1.63 5.21
C GLU A 109 -4.04 2.95 4.77
N ASN A 110 -3.24 4.02 4.71
CA ASN A 110 -3.72 5.33 4.30
C ASN A 110 -4.16 5.35 2.84
N PHE A 111 -3.46 4.63 1.95
CA PHE A 111 -3.88 4.49 0.56
C PHE A 111 -5.28 3.88 0.45
N VAL A 112 -5.49 2.70 1.06
CA VAL A 112 -6.80 2.02 0.99
C VAL A 112 -7.91 2.87 1.59
N LYS A 113 -7.67 3.47 2.76
CA LYS A 113 -8.63 4.33 3.43
C LYS A 113 -9.02 5.53 2.58
N GLU A 114 -8.06 6.25 2.01
CA GLU A 114 -8.36 7.42 1.20
C GLU A 114 -9.02 7.06 -0.13
N MET A 115 -8.63 5.96 -0.77
CA MET A 115 -9.29 5.52 -2.00
C MET A 115 -10.75 5.13 -1.77
N LEU A 116 -11.07 4.50 -0.64
CA LEU A 116 -12.45 4.22 -0.26
C LEU A 116 -13.24 5.51 0.00
N VAL A 117 -12.65 6.51 0.65
CA VAL A 117 -13.28 7.83 0.81
C VAL A 117 -13.57 8.47 -0.55
N GLN A 118 -12.60 8.51 -1.45
CA GLN A 118 -12.81 9.08 -2.79
C GLN A 118 -13.85 8.29 -3.60
N ALA A 119 -13.83 6.96 -3.52
CA ALA A 119 -14.82 6.12 -4.15
C ALA A 119 -16.22 6.46 -3.62
N ASN A 120 -16.45 6.41 -2.30
CA ASN A 120 -17.75 6.77 -1.74
C ASN A 120 -18.19 8.20 -2.13
N LEU A 121 -17.28 9.17 -2.19
CA LEU A 121 -17.61 10.53 -2.63
C LEU A 121 -18.10 10.60 -4.09
N ILE A 122 -17.47 9.86 -5.00
CA ILE A 122 -17.87 9.81 -6.41
C ILE A 122 -19.19 9.05 -6.60
N LEU A 123 -19.50 8.10 -5.74
CA LEU A 123 -20.59 7.16 -5.97
C LEU A 123 -21.83 7.53 -5.16
N ASN A 124 -21.67 8.26 -4.05
CA ASN A 124 -22.73 8.82 -3.24
C ASN A 124 -23.14 10.23 -3.68
N ILE A 125 -22.87 10.64 -4.93
CA ILE A 125 -23.18 11.98 -5.46
C ILE A 125 -24.68 12.35 -5.33
N HIS A 126 -25.57 11.42 -4.98
CA HIS A 126 -27.01 11.69 -5.00
C HIS A 126 -27.85 11.44 -3.74
N LYS A 127 -27.41 10.80 -2.65
CA LYS A 127 -28.31 10.56 -1.48
C LYS A 127 -27.56 10.43 -0.14
N GLU A 128 -28.02 11.16 0.88
CA GLU A 128 -27.52 11.14 2.27
C GLU A 128 -27.69 9.79 2.99
N GLU A 129 -28.50 8.87 2.44
CA GLU A 129 -28.91 7.63 3.12
C GLU A 129 -28.32 6.34 2.52
N LYS A 130 -27.36 6.41 1.58
CA LYS A 130 -26.77 5.19 1.03
C LYS A 130 -25.65 4.65 1.90
N ASP A 131 -25.74 3.36 2.21
CA ASP A 131 -24.70 2.63 2.94
C ASP A 131 -23.35 2.76 2.20
N SER A 132 -22.26 2.92 2.95
CA SER A 132 -20.91 3.00 2.37
C SER A 132 -20.57 1.71 1.63
N ILE A 133 -19.64 1.76 0.68
CA ILE A 133 -19.17 0.56 -0.03
C ILE A 133 -18.66 -0.48 0.96
N GLU A 134 -17.89 -0.05 1.96
CA GLU A 134 -17.34 -0.91 3.00
C GLU A 134 -18.43 -1.66 3.75
N ASN A 135 -19.45 -0.94 4.22
CA ASN A 135 -20.55 -1.55 4.96
C ASN A 135 -21.41 -2.45 4.06
N TYR A 136 -21.70 -2.01 2.84
CA TYR A 136 -22.47 -2.80 1.87
C TYR A 136 -21.83 -4.17 1.65
N TYR A 137 -20.51 -4.21 1.41
CA TYR A 137 -19.79 -5.46 1.20
C TYR A 137 -19.57 -6.26 2.47
N LYS A 138 -19.40 -5.61 3.62
CA LYS A 138 -19.34 -6.29 4.91
C LYS A 138 -20.66 -7.01 5.22
N ASN A 139 -21.79 -6.33 5.03
CA ASN A 139 -23.11 -6.84 5.38
C ASN A 139 -23.61 -7.92 4.41
N ASN A 140 -23.45 -7.70 3.11
CA ASN A 140 -23.97 -8.62 2.08
C ASN A 140 -22.99 -9.74 1.72
N TYR A 141 -21.69 -9.50 1.87
CA TYR A 141 -20.64 -10.39 1.37
C TYR A 141 -19.53 -10.67 2.38
N LYS A 142 -19.67 -10.32 3.67
CA LYS A 142 -18.63 -10.56 4.71
C LYS A 142 -17.21 -10.20 4.23
N PHE A 143 -17.09 -9.19 3.37
CA PHE A 143 -15.86 -8.81 2.71
C PHE A 143 -15.38 -7.49 3.30
N THR A 144 -14.06 -7.36 3.49
CA THR A 144 -13.44 -6.16 4.04
C THR A 144 -12.20 -5.79 3.24
N PHE A 145 -12.11 -4.54 2.81
CA PHE A 145 -11.00 -4.02 2.00
C PHE A 145 -9.65 -4.02 2.72
N ASN A 146 -9.63 -4.10 4.05
CA ASN A 146 -8.43 -4.15 4.88
C ASN A 146 -8.07 -5.57 5.35
N ASN A 147 -8.54 -6.61 4.65
CA ASN A 147 -8.09 -7.97 4.92
C ASN A 147 -6.69 -8.20 4.33
N TRP A 148 -5.66 -7.85 5.10
CA TRP A 148 -4.25 -7.92 4.67
C TRP A 148 -3.74 -9.34 4.43
N LYS A 149 -4.45 -10.37 4.90
CA LYS A 149 -4.05 -11.79 4.78
C LYS A 149 -4.17 -12.34 3.37
N GLU A 150 -4.96 -11.69 2.52
CA GLU A 150 -5.20 -12.13 1.14
C GLU A 150 -4.00 -11.89 0.21
N ASP A 151 -3.04 -11.09 0.66
CA ASP A 151 -1.84 -10.76 -0.07
C ASP A 151 -0.62 -11.11 0.81
N PRO A 152 0.11 -12.20 0.50
CA PRO A 152 1.21 -12.67 1.33
C PRO A 152 2.31 -11.64 1.55
N ILE A 153 2.52 -10.72 0.61
CA ILE A 153 3.55 -9.68 0.74
C ILE A 153 3.07 -8.59 1.67
N ILE A 154 1.81 -8.16 1.54
CA ILE A 154 1.23 -7.18 2.48
C ILE A 154 1.07 -7.78 3.87
N GLU A 155 0.69 -9.06 4.00
CA GLU A 155 0.60 -9.75 5.28
C GLU A 155 1.98 -9.78 5.97
N LYS A 156 3.03 -10.12 5.22
CA LYS A 156 4.42 -10.05 5.70
C LYS A 156 4.79 -8.64 6.16
N ILE A 157 4.53 -7.61 5.36
CA ILE A 157 4.83 -6.21 5.71
C ILE A 157 4.11 -5.81 7.01
N ASN A 158 2.80 -6.11 7.09
CA ASN A 158 1.99 -5.89 8.28
C ASN A 158 2.54 -6.64 9.50
N TRP A 159 2.94 -7.90 9.32
CA TRP A 159 3.50 -8.71 10.39
C TRP A 159 4.81 -8.12 10.93
N ILE A 160 5.76 -7.76 10.06
CA ILE A 160 7.01 -7.10 10.46
C ILE A 160 6.72 -5.78 11.17
N SER A 161 5.82 -4.96 10.62
CA SER A 161 5.39 -3.70 11.24
C SER A 161 4.84 -3.92 12.66
N ASN A 162 4.06 -4.98 12.89
CA ASN A 162 3.50 -5.26 14.22
C ASN A 162 4.57 -5.80 15.18
N CYS A 163 5.50 -6.63 14.71
CA CYS A 163 6.66 -7.05 15.49
C CYS A 163 7.47 -5.84 15.98
N GLU A 164 7.72 -4.86 15.11
CA GLU A 164 8.39 -3.62 15.50
C GLU A 164 7.58 -2.79 16.50
N LYS A 165 6.30 -2.53 16.21
CA LYS A 165 5.44 -1.66 17.05
C LYS A 165 5.15 -2.21 18.45
N HIS A 166 4.95 -3.53 18.55
CA HIS A 166 4.36 -4.14 19.75
C HIS A 166 5.30 -5.10 20.47
N TYR A 167 6.40 -5.50 19.82
CA TYR A 167 7.31 -6.51 20.31
C TYR A 167 8.77 -6.10 20.13
N ASP A 168 9.09 -4.80 20.01
CA ASP A 168 10.46 -4.27 19.90
C ASP A 168 11.30 -4.97 18.80
N GLY A 169 10.64 -5.33 17.70
CA GLY A 169 11.26 -6.00 16.56
C GLY A 169 11.45 -7.51 16.72
N PHE A 170 11.05 -8.12 17.84
CA PHE A 170 11.10 -9.56 18.04
C PHE A 170 9.92 -10.27 17.32
N PRO A 171 10.13 -11.45 16.72
CA PRO A 171 9.11 -12.19 15.94
C PRO A 171 8.16 -12.98 16.85
N LEU A 172 7.50 -12.28 17.78
CA LEU A 172 6.60 -12.86 18.78
C LEU A 172 5.14 -12.87 18.35
N LYS A 173 4.79 -12.17 17.27
CA LYS A 173 3.44 -12.18 16.70
C LYS A 173 3.16 -13.53 16.04
N GLU A 174 2.06 -14.18 16.42
CA GLU A 174 1.59 -15.41 15.80
C GLU A 174 0.60 -15.14 14.64
N PRO A 175 0.62 -15.95 13.56
CA PRO A 175 1.64 -16.96 13.26
C PRO A 175 2.98 -16.30 12.88
N ASN A 176 4.09 -16.96 13.17
CA ASN A 176 5.41 -16.53 12.73
C ASN A 176 5.60 -16.74 11.21
N LEU A 177 5.23 -15.73 10.42
CA LEU A 177 5.21 -15.82 8.95
C LEU A 177 6.57 -16.05 8.30
N LEU A 178 7.66 -15.73 9.01
CA LEU A 178 9.02 -15.84 8.48
C LEU A 178 9.81 -17.01 9.10
N ASN A 179 9.20 -17.80 9.99
CA ASN A 179 9.86 -18.87 10.75
C ASN A 179 11.17 -18.42 11.43
N LEU A 180 11.18 -17.20 11.97
CA LEU A 180 12.35 -16.61 12.62
C LEU A 180 12.48 -17.02 14.09
N PRO A 181 13.70 -17.08 14.67
CA PRO A 181 13.89 -17.38 16.08
C PRO A 181 13.27 -16.31 16.99
N LYS A 182 12.52 -16.74 18.02
CA LYS A 182 11.77 -15.85 18.94
C LYS A 182 12.65 -14.89 19.75
N TYR A 183 13.92 -15.24 19.95
CA TYR A 183 14.85 -14.51 20.82
C TYR A 183 15.80 -13.59 20.06
N GLU A 184 15.59 -13.40 18.76
CA GLU A 184 16.37 -12.45 17.96
C GLU A 184 15.44 -11.44 17.31
N LYS A 185 15.85 -10.17 17.29
CA LYS A 185 15.14 -9.15 16.51
C LYS A 185 15.20 -9.49 15.03
N ILE A 186 14.19 -9.08 14.28
CA ILE A 186 14.12 -9.29 12.83
C ILE A 186 15.30 -8.56 12.16
N LYS A 187 16.15 -9.33 11.45
CA LYS A 187 17.31 -8.84 10.69
C LYS A 187 17.05 -8.99 9.19
N LYS A 188 16.40 -8.00 8.58
CA LYS A 188 16.19 -7.93 7.11
C LYS A 188 17.25 -7.06 6.45
N VAL A 189 17.59 -7.38 5.21
CA VAL A 189 18.51 -6.56 4.40
C VAL A 189 17.73 -5.58 3.53
N HIS A 190 18.41 -4.53 3.05
CA HIS A 190 17.77 -3.46 2.31
C HIS A 190 17.16 -3.93 0.98
N GLU A 191 17.74 -4.96 0.35
CA GLU A 191 17.23 -5.53 -0.89
C GLU A 191 15.84 -6.15 -0.71
N ASP A 192 15.60 -6.78 0.43
CA ASP A 192 14.27 -7.32 0.76
C ASP A 192 13.26 -6.19 0.92
N PHE A 193 13.65 -5.14 1.64
CA PHE A 193 12.79 -4.00 1.87
C PHE A 193 12.47 -3.23 0.59
N TYR A 194 13.45 -3.04 -0.30
CA TYR A 194 13.21 -2.39 -1.60
C TYR A 194 12.27 -3.19 -2.49
N LYS A 195 12.42 -4.52 -2.55
CA LYS A 195 11.47 -5.38 -3.29
C LYS A 195 10.05 -5.24 -2.77
N ASP A 196 9.89 -5.12 -1.44
CA ASP A 196 8.59 -4.95 -0.81
C ASP A 196 7.98 -3.58 -1.11
N ILE A 197 8.76 -2.50 -1.10
CA ILE A 197 8.29 -1.18 -1.53
C ILE A 197 7.89 -1.18 -3.01
N ASP A 198 8.67 -1.83 -3.86
CA ASP A 198 8.42 -1.92 -5.29
C ASP A 198 7.13 -2.69 -5.58
N TYR A 199 6.92 -3.81 -4.88
CA TYR A 199 5.66 -4.54 -4.94
C TYR A 199 4.46 -3.65 -4.57
N VAL A 200 4.59 -2.87 -3.49
CA VAL A 200 3.51 -1.98 -3.04
C VAL A 200 3.17 -0.94 -4.11
N ALA A 201 4.20 -0.28 -4.64
CA ALA A 201 4.03 0.81 -5.60
C ALA A 201 3.54 0.33 -6.98
N GLU A 202 4.05 -0.80 -7.46
CA GLU A 202 3.83 -1.24 -8.85
C GLU A 202 2.66 -2.21 -8.99
N ILE A 203 2.41 -3.05 -7.98
CA ILE A 203 1.45 -4.15 -8.04
C ILE A 203 0.28 -3.89 -7.11
N PHE A 204 0.54 -3.73 -5.80
CA PHE A 204 -0.53 -3.67 -4.81
C PHE A 204 -1.45 -2.44 -5.01
N TYR A 205 -0.89 -1.22 -5.13
CA TYR A 205 -1.70 -0.02 -5.33
C TYR A 205 -2.60 -0.12 -6.56
N LYS A 206 -2.07 -0.63 -7.68
CA LYS A 206 -2.82 -0.82 -8.91
C LYS A 206 -3.97 -1.81 -8.73
N ASN A 207 -3.66 -2.99 -8.19
CA ASN A 207 -4.67 -4.05 -8.00
C ASN A 207 -5.75 -3.61 -7.02
N LYS A 208 -5.37 -2.92 -5.96
CA LYS A 208 -6.30 -2.45 -4.94
C LYS A 208 -7.18 -1.31 -5.43
N LEU A 209 -6.65 -0.43 -6.28
CA LEU A 209 -7.44 0.58 -6.97
C LEU A 209 -8.51 -0.07 -7.86
N LEU A 210 -8.11 -1.06 -8.67
CA LEU A 210 -9.03 -1.81 -9.52
C LEU A 210 -10.12 -2.52 -8.72
N GLU A 211 -9.74 -3.19 -7.62
CA GLU A 211 -10.69 -3.83 -6.70
C GLU A 211 -11.72 -2.82 -6.17
N ILE A 212 -11.25 -1.70 -5.62
CA ILE A 212 -12.13 -0.66 -5.06
C ILE A 212 -13.10 -0.17 -6.12
N PHE A 213 -12.65 0.20 -7.33
CA PHE A 213 -13.52 0.74 -8.37
C PHE A 213 -14.44 -0.28 -9.03
N MET A 214 -14.01 -1.54 -9.15
CA MET A 214 -14.87 -2.61 -9.63
C MET A 214 -16.03 -2.84 -8.66
N LEU A 215 -15.73 -2.99 -7.37
CA LEU A 215 -16.74 -3.22 -6.33
C LEU A 215 -17.65 -2.00 -6.15
N SER A 216 -17.07 -0.82 -6.21
CA SER A 216 -17.80 0.45 -6.28
C SER A 216 -18.85 0.47 -7.40
N SER A 217 -18.43 0.15 -8.63
CA SER A 217 -19.31 0.16 -9.80
C SER A 217 -20.43 -0.87 -9.68
N PHE A 218 -20.13 -2.03 -9.08
CA PHE A 218 -21.15 -3.05 -8.85
C PHE A 218 -22.23 -2.57 -7.89
N LYS A 219 -21.83 -1.97 -6.77
CA LYS A 219 -22.78 -1.38 -5.84
C LYS A 219 -23.64 -0.32 -6.53
N MET A 220 -23.05 0.58 -7.33
CA MET A 220 -23.82 1.57 -8.09
C MET A 220 -24.88 0.94 -8.99
N ILE A 221 -24.51 -0.12 -9.73
CA ILE A 221 -25.44 -0.80 -10.63
C ILE A 221 -26.59 -1.44 -9.82
N LYS A 222 -26.29 -2.03 -8.65
CA LYS A 222 -27.32 -2.58 -7.76
C LYS A 222 -28.26 -1.51 -7.22
N ASP A 223 -27.71 -0.38 -6.79
CA ASP A 223 -28.49 0.75 -6.32
C ASP A 223 -29.34 1.37 -7.46
N TYR A 224 -28.84 1.38 -8.70
CA TYR A 224 -29.60 1.85 -9.85
C TYR A 224 -30.78 0.91 -10.18
N ILE A 225 -30.54 -0.41 -10.16
CA ILE A 225 -31.55 -1.43 -10.44
C ILE A 225 -32.65 -1.47 -9.38
N SER A 226 -32.33 -1.21 -8.11
CA SER A 226 -33.34 -1.16 -7.04
C SER A 226 -34.24 0.08 -7.14
N GLU A 227 -33.72 1.18 -7.68
CA GLU A 227 -34.42 2.47 -7.77
C GLU A 227 -35.17 2.67 -9.09
N ASN A 228 -34.89 1.86 -10.12
CA ASN A 228 -35.41 2.05 -11.47
C ASN A 228 -35.96 0.74 -12.04
N THR A 229 -36.79 0.81 -13.08
CA THR A 229 -37.16 -0.38 -13.87
C THR A 229 -36.12 -0.57 -14.98
N PRO A 230 -35.16 -1.51 -14.83
CA PRO A 230 -34.08 -1.63 -15.80
C PRO A 230 -34.56 -2.38 -17.05
N THR A 231 -33.95 -2.06 -18.19
CA THR A 231 -34.12 -2.85 -19.41
C THR A 231 -33.57 -4.26 -19.22
N ASP A 232 -34.04 -5.22 -20.04
CA ASP A 232 -33.59 -6.61 -19.94
C ASP A 232 -32.09 -6.75 -20.27
N GLU A 233 -31.56 -5.87 -21.13
CA GLU A 233 -30.12 -5.78 -21.38
C GLU A 233 -29.33 -5.41 -20.12
N ILE A 234 -29.80 -4.41 -19.35
CA ILE A 234 -29.16 -3.98 -18.10
C ILE A 234 -29.24 -5.10 -17.05
N LYS A 235 -30.37 -5.81 -16.96
CA LYS A 235 -30.52 -6.97 -16.06
C LYS A 235 -29.52 -8.08 -16.39
N GLN A 236 -29.39 -8.45 -17.67
CA GLN A 236 -28.44 -9.49 -18.09
C GLN A 236 -26.99 -9.09 -17.81
N LYS A 237 -26.58 -7.87 -18.19
CA LYS A 237 -25.23 -7.37 -17.90
C LYS A 237 -24.94 -7.29 -16.40
N SER A 238 -25.92 -6.86 -15.60
CA SER A 238 -25.79 -6.84 -14.14
C SER A 238 -25.65 -8.23 -13.54
N LEU A 239 -26.33 -9.24 -14.07
CA LEU A 239 -26.23 -10.61 -13.57
C LEU A 239 -24.84 -11.19 -13.85
N ILE A 240 -24.31 -10.98 -15.06
CA ILE A 240 -22.94 -11.39 -15.41
C ILE A 240 -21.93 -10.72 -14.46
N PHE A 241 -22.08 -9.42 -14.24
CA PHE A 241 -21.19 -8.68 -13.36
C PHE A 241 -21.30 -9.14 -11.89
N GLU A 242 -22.51 -9.47 -11.43
CA GLU A 242 -22.73 -10.05 -10.10
C GLU A 242 -21.99 -11.38 -9.92
N LEU A 243 -22.04 -12.26 -10.93
CA LEU A 243 -21.32 -13.53 -10.89
C LEU A 243 -19.81 -13.28 -10.80
N THR A 244 -19.27 -12.39 -11.63
CA THR A 244 -17.85 -12.00 -11.56
C THR A 244 -17.45 -11.46 -10.19
N VAL A 245 -18.26 -10.59 -9.59
CA VAL A 245 -17.99 -10.03 -8.26
C VAL A 245 -18.06 -11.11 -7.16
N LYS A 246 -19.03 -12.01 -7.23
CA LYS A 246 -19.16 -13.13 -6.28
C LYS A 246 -17.97 -14.07 -6.38
N ASP A 247 -17.54 -14.43 -7.59
CA ASP A 247 -16.38 -15.29 -7.82
C ASP A 247 -15.10 -14.63 -7.33
N TYR A 248 -14.94 -13.33 -7.61
CA TYR A 248 -13.84 -12.53 -7.09
C TYR A 248 -13.81 -12.53 -5.55
N ILE A 249 -14.91 -12.19 -4.87
CA ILE A 249 -14.97 -12.16 -3.40
C ILE A 249 -14.71 -13.55 -2.82
N LYS A 250 -15.24 -14.61 -3.45
CA LYS A 250 -15.01 -15.99 -3.01
C LYS A 250 -13.54 -16.36 -3.11
N SER A 251 -12.84 -15.93 -4.16
CA SER A 251 -11.39 -16.17 -4.31
C SER A 251 -10.55 -15.50 -3.21
N LYS A 252 -11.10 -14.49 -2.53
CA LYS A 252 -10.45 -13.70 -1.49
C LYS A 252 -10.68 -14.22 -0.06
N ARG A 253 -11.62 -15.16 0.16
CA ARG A 253 -11.96 -15.70 1.48
C ARG A 253 -11.12 -16.92 1.92
N ILE A 254 -10.01 -17.21 1.24
CA ILE A 254 -9.14 -18.36 1.56
C ILE A 254 -8.17 -17.97 2.68
#